data_AF-A0A9R1UD69-F1
#
_entry.id   AF-A0A9R1UD69-F1
#
_cell.length_a   1.000
_cell.length_b   1.000
_cell.length_c   1.000
_cell.angle_alpha   90.00
_cell.angle_beta   90.00
_cell.angle_gamma   90.00
#
_symmetry.space_group_name_H-M   'P 1'
#
loop_
_entity.id
_entity.type
_entity.pdbx_description
1 polymer ?
#
loop_
_entity_poly.entity_id
_entity_poly.type
_entity_poly.pdbx_seq_one_letter_code
_entity_poly.pdbx_strand_id
1 'polypeptide(L)'
;MESIETEIPLILCKLDTIFVPCIFNSMEYLPVHILYEAKIAGPIQYRWMYPFARYLNQLKKDVKNKARVEGSIVNAYLLREASIFCSHYFETRVPTRNRKFPRNDDGEEMIKLMITSKY
;
A
#
# COMPACT_ATOMS: atom_id res chain seq x y z
N MET A 1 24.33 3.49 5.94
CA MET A 1 24.26 2.10 5.44
C MET A 1 25.57 1.36 5.70
N GLU A 2 26.73 1.98 5.44
CA GLU A 2 28.04 1.33 5.65
C GLU A 2 28.33 0.92 7.09
N SER A 3 27.96 1.73 8.09
CA SER A 3 28.10 1.35 9.51
C SER A 3 27.27 0.12 9.89
N ILE A 4 26.04 0.06 9.36
CA ILE A 4 25.07 -1.02 9.63
C ILE A 4 25.54 -2.35 9.01
N GLU A 5 26.18 -2.30 7.84
CA GLU A 5 26.76 -3.49 7.19
C GLU A 5 27.87 -4.13 8.02
N THR A 6 28.67 -3.32 8.74
CA THR A 6 29.72 -3.83 9.63
C THR A 6 29.19 -4.27 11.00
N GLU A 7 28.15 -3.62 11.50
CA GLU A 7 27.61 -3.89 12.84
C GLU A 7 26.75 -5.16 12.89
N ILE A 8 26.01 -5.47 11.83
CA ILE A 8 25.07 -6.61 11.85
C ILE A 8 25.74 -7.98 11.94
N PRO A 9 26.83 -8.27 11.20
CA PRO A 9 27.58 -9.50 11.40
C PRO A 9 28.10 -9.63 12.85
N LEU A 10 28.55 -8.52 13.45
CA LEU A 10 29.00 -8.49 14.84
C LEU A 10 27.86 -8.75 15.83
N ILE A 11 26.67 -8.19 15.58
CA ILE A 11 25.48 -8.42 16.40
C ILE A 11 25.03 -9.89 16.27
N LEU A 12 24.97 -10.43 15.05
CA LEU A 12 24.60 -11.84 14.82
C LEU A 12 25.57 -12.79 15.53
N CYS A 13 26.87 -12.53 15.44
CA CYS A 13 27.89 -13.32 16.12
C CYS A 13 27.74 -13.26 17.66
N LYS A 14 27.38 -12.08 18.21
CA LYS A 14 27.06 -11.95 19.64
C LYS A 14 25.78 -12.68 20.03
N LEU A 15 24.75 -12.64 19.20
CA LEU A 15 23.49 -13.33 19.47
C LEU A 15 23.68 -14.86 19.43
N ASP A 16 24.52 -15.37 18.52
CA ASP A 16 24.86 -16.80 18.42
C ASP A 16 25.54 -17.33 19.70
N THR A 17 26.30 -16.48 20.39
CA THR A 17 26.88 -16.85 21.70
C THR A 17 25.88 -16.88 22.86
N ILE A 18 24.72 -16.23 22.71
CA ILE A 18 23.71 -16.09 23.79
C ILE A 18 22.59 -17.12 23.64
N PHE A 19 22.17 -17.39 22.40
CA PHE A 19 21.07 -18.32 22.13
C PHE A 19 21.55 -19.75 21.89
N VAL A 20 20.61 -20.69 22.00
CA VAL A 20 20.89 -22.11 21.72
C VAL A 20 21.16 -22.28 20.21
N PRO A 21 22.16 -23.07 19.79
CA PRO A 21 22.50 -23.28 18.38
C PRO A 21 21.33 -23.74 17.48
N CYS A 22 20.31 -24.35 18.08
CA CYS A 22 19.10 -24.81 17.38
C CYS A 22 18.22 -23.66 16.85
N ILE A 23 18.40 -22.44 17.37
CA ILE A 23 17.66 -21.25 16.95
C ILE A 23 18.34 -20.58 15.74
N PHE A 24 19.66 -20.71 15.60
CA PHE A 24 20.43 -20.14 14.48
C PHE A 24 20.46 -21.11 13.30
N ASN A 25 19.50 -20.95 12.39
CA ASN A 25 19.46 -21.54 11.07
C ASN A 25 19.92 -20.50 10.01
N SER A 26 19.77 -20.81 8.72
CA SER A 26 20.20 -19.90 7.66
C SER A 26 19.36 -18.61 7.59
N MET A 27 18.17 -18.59 8.19
CA MET A 27 17.26 -17.46 8.12
C MET A 27 17.72 -16.29 8.99
N GLU A 28 18.43 -16.54 10.08
CA GLU A 28 18.95 -15.50 10.98
C GLU A 28 20.12 -14.76 10.34
N TYR A 29 20.78 -15.35 9.32
CA TYR A 29 21.84 -14.72 8.53
C TYR A 29 21.30 -13.94 7.31
N LEU A 30 20.02 -14.08 6.95
CA LEU A 30 19.39 -13.32 5.86
C LEU A 30 19.58 -11.80 5.94
N PRO A 31 19.51 -11.13 7.11
CA PRO A 31 19.69 -9.69 7.20
C PRO A 31 21.01 -9.20 6.59
N VAL A 32 22.09 -9.99 6.69
CA VAL A 32 23.40 -9.67 6.09
C VAL A 32 23.28 -9.56 4.57
N HIS A 33 22.63 -10.54 3.94
CA HIS A 33 22.43 -10.57 2.50
C HIS A 33 21.40 -9.54 2.03
N ILE A 34 20.29 -9.38 2.76
CA ILE A 34 19.21 -8.44 2.41
C ILE A 34 19.70 -6.99 2.44
N LEU A 35 20.56 -6.62 3.39
CA LEU A 35 21.12 -5.27 3.45
C LEU A 35 22.04 -4.95 2.29
N TYR A 36 22.93 -5.89 1.95
CA TYR A 36 23.78 -5.77 0.78
C TYR A 36 22.95 -5.62 -0.50
N GLU A 37 21.92 -6.45 -0.65
CA GLU A 37 20.98 -6.34 -1.76
C GLU A 37 20.20 -5.02 -1.76
N ALA A 38 19.79 -4.51 -0.59
CA ALA A 38 19.08 -3.24 -0.47
C ALA A 38 19.99 -2.04 -0.80
N LYS A 39 21.27 -2.12 -0.45
CA LYS A 39 22.27 -1.10 -0.81
C LYS A 39 22.47 -1.02 -2.32
N ILE A 40 22.57 -2.17 -2.99
CA ILE A 40 22.75 -2.22 -4.45
C ILE A 40 21.47 -1.87 -5.19
N ALA A 41 20.36 -2.47 -4.78
CA ALA A 41 19.10 -2.40 -5.52
C ALA A 41 18.25 -1.17 -5.18
N GLY A 42 18.57 -0.44 -4.12
CA GLY A 42 17.78 0.69 -3.66
C GLY A 42 16.44 0.28 -3.02
N PRO A 43 15.44 1.16 -3.01
CA PRO A 43 14.17 0.92 -2.31
C PRO A 43 13.45 -0.37 -2.79
N ILE A 44 13.22 -1.29 -1.84
CA ILE A 44 12.54 -2.58 -2.05
C ILE A 44 11.14 -2.43 -2.67
N GLN A 45 10.51 -1.26 -2.53
CA GLN A 45 9.16 -0.98 -3.00
C GLN A 45 8.96 -1.25 -4.50
N TYR A 46 9.99 -1.05 -5.32
CA TYR A 46 9.92 -1.31 -6.77
C TYR A 46 10.36 -2.72 -7.18
N ARG A 47 10.95 -3.51 -6.28
CA ARG A 47 11.28 -4.93 -6.52
C ARG A 47 10.09 -5.86 -6.31
N TRP A 48 9.10 -5.43 -5.52
CA TRP A 48 7.91 -6.24 -5.29
C TRP A 48 6.99 -6.15 -6.48
N MET A 49 6.53 -7.29 -6.99
CA MET A 49 5.53 -7.33 -8.08
C MET A 49 4.14 -6.89 -7.60
N TYR A 50 3.94 -6.82 -6.28
CA TYR A 50 2.63 -6.56 -5.66
C TYR A 50 2.00 -5.20 -6.04
N PRO A 51 2.70 -4.05 -6.00
CA PRO A 51 2.13 -2.77 -6.43
C PRO A 51 1.70 -2.78 -7.90
N PHE A 52 2.49 -3.38 -8.78
CA PHE A 52 2.17 -3.52 -10.20
C PHE A 52 0.94 -4.41 -10.42
N ALA A 53 0.88 -5.57 -9.76
CA ALA A 53 -0.27 -6.47 -9.83
C ALA A 53 -1.55 -5.80 -9.31
N ARG A 54 -1.45 -5.02 -8.22
CA ARG A 54 -2.58 -4.26 -7.66
C ARG A 54 -3.08 -3.19 -8.62
N TYR A 55 -2.17 -2.46 -9.27
CA TYR A 55 -2.51 -1.47 -10.27
C TYR A 55 -3.20 -2.09 -11.50
N LEU A 56 -2.64 -3.17 -12.05
CA LEU A 56 -3.24 -3.91 -13.16
C LEU A 56 -4.63 -4.47 -12.82
N ASN A 57 -4.81 -4.96 -11.58
CA ASN A 57 -6.13 -5.39 -11.11
C ASN A 57 -7.14 -4.23 -11.08
N GLN A 58 -6.71 -3.03 -10.70
CA GLN A 58 -7.57 -1.85 -10.74
C GLN A 58 -7.97 -1.49 -12.18
N LEU A 59 -7.01 -1.48 -13.11
CA LEU A 59 -7.29 -1.22 -14.52
C LEU A 59 -8.28 -2.24 -15.10
N LYS A 60 -8.14 -3.52 -14.76
CA LYS A 60 -9.12 -4.56 -15.16
C LYS A 60 -10.54 -4.24 -14.69
N LYS A 61 -10.70 -3.68 -13.49
CA LYS A 61 -12.01 -3.28 -12.95
C LYS A 61 -12.59 -2.03 -13.64
N ASP A 62 -11.72 -1.19 -14.18
CA ASP A 62 -12.07 0.05 -14.88
C ASP A 62 -12.56 -0.22 -16.31
N VAL A 63 -12.30 -1.41 -16.87
CA VAL A 63 -12.84 -1.87 -18.15
C VAL A 63 -14.32 -2.26 -18.01
N LYS A 64 -15.22 -1.33 -18.32
CA LYS A 64 -16.67 -1.55 -18.42
C LYS A 64 -17.11 -1.95 -19.83
N ASN A 65 -16.44 -1.44 -20.85
CA ASN A 65 -16.69 -1.80 -22.24
C ASN A 65 -15.50 -2.60 -22.81
N LYS A 66 -15.68 -3.90 -23.01
CA LYS A 66 -14.64 -4.79 -23.56
C LYS A 66 -14.36 -4.57 -25.05
N ALA A 67 -15.29 -3.98 -25.80
CA ALA A 67 -15.08 -3.67 -27.22
C ALA A 67 -14.12 -2.48 -27.43
N ARG A 68 -13.93 -1.63 -26.40
CA ARG A 68 -13.01 -0.49 -26.41
C ARG A 68 -12.32 -0.36 -25.05
N VAL A 69 -11.37 -1.24 -24.81
CA VAL A 69 -10.68 -1.38 -23.51
C VAL A 69 -10.00 -0.08 -23.08
N GLU A 70 -9.19 0.50 -23.96
CA GLU A 70 -8.43 1.74 -23.67
C GLU A 70 -9.37 2.92 -23.38
N GLY A 71 -10.37 3.13 -24.24
CA GLY A 71 -11.37 4.18 -24.04
C GLY A 71 -12.15 4.02 -22.74
N SER A 72 -12.45 2.78 -22.33
CA SER A 72 -13.10 2.52 -21.04
C SER A 72 -12.22 2.89 -19.85
N ILE A 73 -10.92 2.58 -19.92
CA ILE A 73 -9.95 2.93 -18.86
C ILE A 73 -9.80 4.45 -18.76
N VAL A 74 -9.60 5.13 -19.89
CA VAL A 74 -9.46 6.60 -19.93
C VAL A 74 -10.70 7.27 -19.34
N ASN A 75 -11.90 6.83 -19.73
CA ASN A 75 -13.14 7.39 -19.18
C ASN A 75 -13.26 7.17 -17.66
N ALA A 76 -12.94 5.97 -17.17
CA ALA A 76 -12.94 5.65 -15.75
C ALA A 76 -11.86 6.41 -14.94
N TYR A 77 -10.77 6.83 -15.61
CA TYR A 77 -9.76 7.71 -15.04
C TYR A 77 -10.26 9.16 -14.97
N LEU A 78 -10.80 9.70 -16.06
CA LEU A 78 -11.36 11.06 -16.10
C LEU A 78 -12.46 11.27 -15.05
N LEU A 79 -13.42 10.35 -14.96
CA LEU A 79 -14.49 10.42 -13.96
C LEU A 79 -13.96 10.39 -12.52
N ARG A 80 -12.88 9.66 -12.29
CA ARG A 80 -12.23 9.55 -11.00
C ARG A 80 -11.51 10.83 -10.63
N GLU A 81 -10.71 11.39 -11.54
CA GLU A 81 -10.06 12.69 -11.33
C GLU A 81 -11.07 13.81 -11.14
N ALA A 82 -12.12 13.86 -11.95
CA ALA A 82 -13.20 14.83 -11.78
C ALA A 82 -13.89 14.69 -10.41
N SER A 83 -14.18 13.46 -9.98
CA SER A 83 -14.76 13.19 -8.66
C SER A 83 -13.84 13.61 -7.51
N ILE A 84 -12.53 13.39 -7.65
CA ILE A 84 -11.52 13.81 -6.67
C ILE A 84 -11.43 15.33 -6.64
N PHE A 85 -11.40 15.98 -7.79
CA PHE A 85 -11.39 17.43 -7.89
C PHE A 85 -12.62 18.06 -7.24
N CYS A 86 -13.83 17.59 -7.60
CA CYS A 86 -15.08 18.04 -6.99
C CYS A 86 -15.10 17.80 -5.47
N SER A 87 -14.41 16.75 -4.99
CA SER A 87 -14.32 16.48 -3.56
C SER A 87 -13.68 17.62 -2.77
N HIS A 88 -12.86 18.49 -3.37
CA HIS A 88 -12.31 19.63 -2.63
C HIS A 88 -13.32 20.74 -2.35
N TYR A 89 -14.42 20.79 -3.11
CA TYR A 89 -15.45 21.82 -2.97
C TYR A 89 -16.60 21.40 -2.05
N PHE A 90 -16.71 20.11 -1.72
CA PHE A 90 -17.72 19.61 -0.78
C PHE A 90 -17.26 19.74 0.67
N GLU A 91 -18.21 20.04 1.57
CA GLU A 91 -17.97 20.08 3.01
C GLU A 91 -17.32 18.79 3.53
N THR A 92 -16.49 18.89 4.56
CA THR A 92 -15.69 17.79 5.12
C THR A 92 -16.52 16.56 5.51
N ARG A 93 -17.77 16.79 5.92
CA ARG A 93 -18.72 15.76 6.36
C ARG A 93 -19.33 14.95 5.21
N VAL A 94 -19.26 15.44 3.98
CA VAL A 94 -19.81 14.72 2.82
C VAL A 94 -18.92 13.54 2.47
N PRO A 95 -19.46 12.31 2.37
CA PRO A 95 -18.71 11.17 1.87
C PRO A 95 -18.30 11.41 0.44
N THR A 96 -17.01 11.30 0.19
CA THR A 96 -16.47 11.35 -1.18
C THR A 96 -15.59 10.14 -1.40
N ARG A 97 -15.22 9.88 -2.65
CA ARG A 97 -14.38 8.74 -3.01
C ARG A 97 -13.08 8.67 -2.17
N ASN A 98 -12.50 9.82 -1.82
CA ASN A 98 -11.29 9.94 -1.01
C ASN A 98 -11.56 10.04 0.51
N ARG A 99 -12.78 10.42 0.90
CA ARG A 99 -13.22 10.52 2.29
C ARG A 99 -14.22 9.40 2.58
N LYS A 100 -13.69 8.18 2.67
CA LYS A 100 -14.47 7.01 3.09
C LYS A 100 -14.41 6.89 4.60
N PHE A 101 -15.54 6.54 5.19
CA PHE A 101 -15.63 6.27 6.62
C PHE A 101 -14.77 5.06 7.00
N PRO A 102 -14.24 5.02 8.24
CA PRO A 102 -13.47 3.90 8.74
C PRO A 102 -14.29 2.61 8.66
N ARG A 103 -13.62 1.49 8.39
CA ARG A 103 -14.29 0.18 8.17
C ARG A 103 -15.00 -0.37 9.41
N ASN A 104 -14.71 0.19 10.59
CA ASN A 104 -15.20 -0.27 11.90
C ASN A 104 -16.14 0.77 12.54
N ASP A 105 -16.80 1.60 11.73
CA ASP A 105 -17.77 2.58 12.20
C ASP A 105 -19.18 1.96 12.13
N ASP A 106 -19.92 1.93 13.23
CA ASP A 106 -21.20 1.20 13.39
C ASP A 106 -22.38 1.81 12.61
N GLY A 107 -22.09 2.61 11.57
CA GLY A 107 -23.09 3.13 10.64
C GLY A 107 -24.02 4.21 11.21
N GLU A 108 -23.93 4.55 12.49
CA GLU A 108 -24.79 5.56 13.12
C GLU A 108 -24.58 6.96 12.52
N GLU A 109 -23.33 7.35 12.22
CA GLU A 109 -23.06 8.61 11.51
C GLU A 109 -23.57 8.58 10.06
N MET A 110 -23.64 7.41 9.41
CA MET A 110 -24.07 7.29 8.00
C MET A 110 -25.55 7.62 7.88
N ILE A 111 -26.32 7.08 8.83
CA ILE A 111 -27.75 7.27 8.91
C ILE A 111 -28.05 8.73 9.22
N LYS A 112 -27.34 9.35 10.18
CA LYS A 112 -27.51 10.78 10.49
C LYS A 112 -27.19 11.68 9.30
N LEU A 113 -26.07 11.47 8.61
CA LEU A 113 -25.67 12.29 7.45
C LEU A 113 -26.61 12.14 6.25
N MET A 114 -27.10 10.92 5.97
CA MET A 114 -28.12 10.70 4.93
C MET A 114 -29.47 11.34 5.27
N ILE A 115 -29.85 11.36 6.54
CA ILE A 115 -31.10 12.00 7.00
C ILE A 115 -30.98 13.53 6.93
N THR A 116 -29.86 14.12 7.38
CA THR A 116 -29.66 15.59 7.34
C THR A 116 -29.45 16.14 5.95
N SER A 117 -28.97 15.35 4.98
CA SER A 117 -28.86 15.78 3.58
C SER A 117 -30.19 15.69 2.81
N LYS A 118 -31.24 15.08 3.40
CA LYS A 118 -32.56 14.90 2.79
C LYS A 118 -33.58 15.97 3.19
N TYR A 119 -33.22 16.93 4.02
CA TYR A 119 -34.04 18.07 4.43
C TYR A 119 -33.30 19.39 4.17
#